data_AF-A0A3B9FJH6-F1
#
_entry.id   AF-A0A3B9FJH6-F1
#
_cell.length_a   1.000
_cell.length_b   1.000
_cell.length_c   1.000
_cell.angle_alpha   90.00
_cell.angle_beta   90.00
_cell.angle_gamma   90.00
#
_symmetry.space_group_name_H-M   'P 1'
#
loop_
_entity.id
_entity.type
_entity.pdbx_description
1 polymer ?
#
loop_
_entity_poly.entity_id
_entity_poly.type
_entity_poly.pdbx_seq_one_letter_code
_entity_poly.pdbx_strand_id
1 'polypeptide(L)'
;MSFFGAGALGIVWLRMEISTVAKQCGKLEDEREIVSREVQELRGQKSRSLRPSTLASMVSGRLSMLPDSRTIYVSAPDMSARLGDG
;
A
#
# COMPACT_ATOMS: atom_id res chain seq x y z
N MET A 1 42.20 35.83 -29.87
CA MET A 1 42.09 34.39 -30.20
C MET A 1 41.73 33.60 -28.94
N SER A 2 40.64 33.97 -28.24
CA SER A 2 40.30 33.41 -26.90
C SER A 2 38.84 32.97 -26.76
N PHE A 3 37.99 33.24 -27.76
CA PHE A 3 36.56 32.89 -27.74
C PHE A 3 36.29 31.40 -28.02
N PHE A 4 37.16 30.73 -28.78
CA PHE A 4 37.01 29.29 -29.06
C PHE A 4 37.31 28.40 -27.84
N GLY A 5 38.21 28.83 -26.95
CA GLY A 5 38.55 28.07 -25.74
C GLY A 5 37.45 28.08 -24.66
N ALA A 6 36.80 29.23 -24.48
CA ALA A 6 35.71 29.36 -23.50
C ALA A 6 34.46 28.56 -23.89
N GLY A 7 34.11 28.54 -25.18
CA GLY A 7 33.01 27.72 -25.69
C GLY A 7 33.25 26.21 -25.52
N ALA A 8 34.48 25.75 -25.78
CA ALA A 8 34.86 24.34 -25.60
C ALA A 8 34.75 23.88 -24.13
N LEU A 9 35.18 24.72 -23.18
CA LEU A 9 35.06 24.43 -21.75
C LEU A 9 33.58 24.35 -21.31
N GLY A 10 32.72 25.23 -21.82
CA GLY A 10 31.28 25.20 -21.54
C GLY A 10 30.61 23.91 -22.03
N ILE A 11 30.97 23.42 -23.22
CA ILE A 11 30.42 22.18 -23.78
C ILE A 11 30.85 20.96 -22.94
N VAL A 12 32.12 20.91 -22.51
CA VAL A 12 32.61 19.82 -21.65
C VAL A 12 31.90 19.83 -20.30
N TRP A 13 31.71 21.01 -19.70
CA TRP A 13 30.96 21.14 -18.45
C TRP A 13 29.52 20.64 -18.59
N LEU A 14 28.81 21.09 -19.63
CA LEU A 14 27.43 20.67 -19.90
C LEU A 14 27.33 19.15 -20.07
N ARG A 15 28.26 18.52 -20.81
CA ARG A 15 28.31 17.06 -20.96
C ARG A 15 28.58 16.36 -19.63
N MET A 16 29.43 16.92 -18.78
CA MET A 16 29.72 16.35 -17.47
C MET A 16 28.49 16.44 -16.56
N GLU A 17 27.78 17.56 -16.57
CA GLU A 17 26.55 17.78 -15.82
C GLU A 17 25.43 16.84 -16.27
N ILE A 18 25.18 16.72 -17.58
CA ILE A 18 24.22 15.76 -18.14
C ILE A 18 24.58 14.32 -17.74
N SER A 19 25.87 13.96 -17.76
CA SER A 19 26.33 12.63 -17.32
C SER A 19 26.08 12.38 -15.83
N THR A 20 26.28 13.38 -14.98
CA THR A 20 25.98 13.25 -13.55
C THR A 20 24.49 13.09 -13.29
N VAL A 21 23.64 13.88 -13.96
CA VAL A 21 22.19 13.78 -13.85
C VAL A 21 21.71 12.43 -14.38
N ALA A 22 22.22 11.95 -15.52
CA ALA A 22 21.87 10.65 -16.06
C ALA A 22 22.20 9.51 -15.09
N LYS A 23 23.36 9.56 -14.41
CA LYS A 23 23.72 8.58 -13.38
C LYS A 23 22.78 8.64 -12.16
N GLN A 24 22.35 9.84 -11.76
CA GLN A 24 21.39 10.00 -10.67
C GLN A 24 20.01 9.49 -11.05
N CYS A 25 19.53 9.79 -12.26
CA CYS A 25 18.28 9.26 -12.79
C CYS A 25 18.31 7.73 -12.84
N GLY A 26 19.41 7.12 -13.29
CA GLY A 26 19.55 5.66 -13.30
C GLY A 26 19.43 5.04 -11.91
N LYS A 27 20.11 5.63 -10.91
CA LYS A 27 19.98 5.16 -9.51
C LYS A 27 18.54 5.27 -8.98
N LEU A 28 17.88 6.39 -9.24
CA LEU A 28 16.49 6.59 -8.82
C LEU A 28 15.52 5.66 -9.53
N GLU A 29 15.79 5.33 -10.80
CA GLU A 29 15.00 4.37 -11.57
C GLU A 29 15.16 2.95 -11.02
N ASP A 30 16.39 2.54 -10.67
CA ASP A 30 16.67 1.26 -10.02
C ASP A 30 15.95 1.14 -8.66
N GLU A 31 16.07 2.17 -7.81
CA GLU A 31 15.37 2.21 -6.52
C GLU A 31 13.85 2.14 -6.71
N ARG A 32 13.32 2.89 -7.68
CA ARG A 32 11.89 2.86 -8.01
C ARG A 32 11.45 1.49 -8.50
N GLU A 33 12.27 0.79 -9.28
CA GLU A 33 11.96 -0.56 -9.74
C GLU A 33 11.87 -1.55 -8.59
N ILE A 34 12.84 -1.51 -7.65
CA ILE A 34 12.86 -2.38 -6.47
C ILE A 34 11.58 -2.18 -5.65
N VAL A 35 11.25 -0.93 -5.32
CA VAL A 35 10.04 -0.61 -4.54
C VAL A 35 8.77 -1.03 -5.28
N SER A 36 8.73 -0.84 -6.61
CA SER A 36 7.57 -1.25 -7.41
C SER A 36 7.34 -2.77 -7.37
N ARG A 37 8.42 -3.56 -7.43
CA ARG A 37 8.35 -5.02 -7.32
C ARG A 37 7.84 -5.45 -5.95
N GLU A 38 8.38 -4.86 -4.88
CA GLU A 38 7.99 -5.18 -3.51
C GLU A 38 6.52 -4.84 -3.23
N VAL A 39 6.05 -3.67 -3.69
CA VAL A 39 4.63 -3.28 -3.61
C VAL A 39 3.74 -4.27 -4.35
N GLN A 40 4.17 -4.76 -5.52
CA GLN A 40 3.40 -5.75 -6.28
C GLN A 40 3.30 -7.08 -5.53
N GLU A 41 4.38 -7.56 -4.92
CA GLU A 41 4.38 -8.76 -4.11
C GLU A 41 3.47 -8.64 -2.88
N LEU A 42 3.56 -7.53 -2.14
CA LEU A 42 2.72 -7.25 -0.98
C LEU A 42 1.23 -7.18 -1.36
N ARG A 43 0.90 -6.53 -2.49
CA ARG A 43 -0.47 -6.53 -3.03
C ARG A 43 -0.93 -7.94 -3.40
N GLY A 44 -0.04 -8.76 -3.96
CA GLY A 44 -0.28 -10.18 -4.22
C GLY A 44 -0.61 -10.95 -2.94
N GLN A 45 0.18 -10.79 -1.89
CA GLN A 45 -0.05 -11.42 -0.58
C GLN A 45 -1.39 -10.98 0.04
N LYS A 46 -1.68 -9.67 0.05
CA LYS A 46 -2.95 -9.13 0.54
C LYS A 46 -4.15 -9.69 -0.23
N SER A 47 -4.06 -9.80 -1.55
CA SER A 47 -5.13 -10.40 -2.35
C SER A 47 -5.37 -11.87 -1.99
N ARG A 48 -4.31 -12.63 -1.68
CA ARG A 48 -4.39 -14.05 -1.27
C ARG A 48 -4.98 -14.20 0.13
N SER A 49 -4.66 -13.30 1.07
CA SER A 49 -5.23 -13.33 2.42
C SER A 49 -6.71 -12.97 2.44
N LEU A 50 -7.15 -12.09 1.53
CA LEU A 50 -8.56 -11.72 1.36
C LEU A 50 -9.39 -12.76 0.59
N ARG A 51 -8.80 -13.87 0.13
CA ARG A 51 -9.59 -14.92 -0.53
C ARG A 51 -10.61 -15.50 0.46
N PRO A 52 -11.87 -15.75 0.03
CA PRO A 52 -12.92 -16.25 0.92
C PRO A 52 -12.54 -17.52 1.70
N SER A 53 -11.77 -18.42 1.09
CA SER A 53 -11.25 -19.62 1.76
C SER A 53 -10.28 -19.30 2.91
N THR A 54 -9.38 -18.34 2.68
CA THR A 54 -8.40 -17.89 3.69
C THR A 54 -9.11 -17.14 4.79
N LEU A 55 -10.04 -16.23 4.45
CA LEU A 55 -10.87 -15.54 5.43
C LEU A 55 -11.71 -16.51 6.27
N ALA A 56 -12.32 -17.51 5.65
CA ALA A 56 -13.07 -18.55 6.36
C ALA A 56 -12.19 -19.32 7.35
N SER A 57 -10.94 -19.64 6.98
CA SER A 57 -9.99 -20.26 7.92
C SER A 57 -9.57 -19.32 9.06
N MET A 58 -9.40 -18.01 8.80
CA MET A 58 -9.03 -17.02 9.82
C MET A 58 -10.15 -16.74 10.82
N VAL A 59 -11.41 -16.89 10.40
CA VAL A 59 -12.60 -16.65 11.22
C VAL A 59 -13.28 -17.96 11.65
N SER A 60 -12.69 -19.11 11.34
CA SER A 60 -13.17 -20.42 11.77
C SER A 60 -13.30 -20.46 13.30
N GLY A 61 -14.50 -20.78 13.79
CA GLY A 61 -14.82 -20.79 15.23
C GLY A 61 -15.19 -19.43 15.85
N ARG A 62 -15.05 -18.31 15.13
CA ARG A 62 -15.53 -16.98 15.57
C ARG A 62 -16.89 -16.59 14.99
N LEU A 63 -17.28 -17.19 13.87
CA LEU A 63 -18.56 -16.96 13.18
C LEU A 63 -19.63 -18.03 13.45
N SER A 64 -19.43 -18.91 14.43
CA SER A 64 -20.47 -19.88 14.80
C SER A 64 -21.64 -19.15 15.45
N MET A 65 -22.87 -19.44 14.99
CA MET A 65 -24.08 -19.02 15.67
C MET A 65 -24.02 -19.52 17.12
N LEU A 66 -24.16 -18.61 18.09
CA LEU A 66 -24.19 -19.00 19.50
C LEU A 66 -25.37 -19.96 19.71
N PRO A 67 -25.23 -20.97 20.60
CA PRO A 67 -26.33 -21.87 20.91
C PRO A 67 -27.55 -21.08 21.37
N ASP A 68 -28.75 -21.56 21.04
CA ASP A 68 -30.03 -20.89 21.32
C ASP A 68 -30.19 -20.48 22.79
N SER A 69 -29.53 -21.19 23.71
CA SER A 69 -29.48 -20.87 25.13
C SER A 69 -28.84 -19.51 25.47
N ARG A 70 -28.08 -18.93 24.55
CA ARG A 70 -27.35 -17.66 24.72
C ARG A 70 -27.80 -16.57 23.73
N THR A 71 -28.83 -16.86 22.93
CA THR A 71 -29.43 -15.93 21.97
C THR A 71 -30.66 -15.29 22.61
N ILE A 72 -30.58 -14.00 22.94
CA ILE A 72 -31.70 -13.25 23.49
C ILE A 72 -32.43 -12.58 22.33
N TYR A 73 -33.65 -13.01 22.06
CA TYR A 73 -34.54 -12.32 21.13
C TYR A 73 -35.16 -11.14 21.88
N VAL A 74 -34.70 -9.93 21.56
CA VAL A 74 -35.28 -8.69 22.13
C VAL A 74 -36.27 -8.14 21.12
N SER A 75 -37.53 -8.00 21.53
CA SER A 75 -38.56 -7.36 20.72
C SER A 75 -38.40 -5.83 20.74
N ALA A 76 -38.88 -5.13 19.71
CA ALA A 76 -38.86 -3.65 19.68
C ALA A 76 -39.43 -3.00 20.97
N PRO A 77 -40.56 -3.46 21.54
CA PRO A 77 -41.06 -2.90 22.81
C PRO A 77 -40.17 -3.22 24.03
N ASP A 78 -39.47 -4.37 24.05
CA ASP A 78 -38.53 -4.71 25.14
C ASP A 78 -37.30 -3.80 25.14
N MET A 79 -36.86 -3.36 23.96
CA MET A 79 -35.76 -2.41 23.83
C MET A 79 -36.12 -1.04 24.41
N SER A 80 -37.30 -0.50 24.06
CA SER A 80 -37.76 0.80 24.58
C SER A 80 -38.02 0.79 26.08
N ALA A 81 -38.50 -0.33 26.63
CA ALA A 81 -38.77 -0.47 28.06
C ALA A 81 -37.48 -0.50 28.91
N ARG A 82 -36.36 -1.00 28.37
CA ARG A 82 -35.08 -1.12 29.09
C ARG A 82 -34.12 0.04 28.86
N LEU A 83 -34.20 0.70 27.71
CA LEU A 83 -33.32 1.83 27.39
C LEU A 83 -33.75 3.14 28.03
N GLY A 84 -34.94 3.21 28.63
CA GLY A 84 -35.40 4.33 29.46
C GLY A 84 -35.28 5.66 28.73
N ASP A 85 -36.38 6.14 28.17
CA ASP A 85 -36.45 7.50 27.62
C ASP A 85 -35.79 8.48 28.60
N GLY A 86 -34.75 9.17 28.12
CA GLY A 86 -33.95 10.09 28.93
C GLY A 86 -34.75 11.28 29.43
#